data_AF-A0A7K4DUS4-F1
#
_entry.id   AF-A0A7K4DUS4-F1
#
_cell.length_a   1.000
_cell.length_b   1.000
_cell.length_c   1.000
_cell.angle_alpha   90.00
_cell.angle_beta   90.00
_cell.angle_gamma   90.00
#
_symmetry.space_group_name_H-M   'P 1'
#
loop_
_entity.id
_entity.type
_entity.pdbx_description
1 polymer ?
#
loop_
_entity_poly.entity_id
_entity_poly.type
_entity_poly.pdbx_seq_one_letter_code
_entity_poly.pdbx_strand_id
1 'polypeptide(L)'
;MVRMRDLEFFMDVSPMWWLKAREDKKFLKKYVFVKFEQDYYPRIISHGRTKIDLDESGKVIKSQILDILKNGNFDYEFLPEDENQKESYEISNGRIHFKPRRRKINARLLIKVKIPIKKYSNLL
;
A
#
# COMPACT_ATOMS: atom_id res chain seq x y z
N MET A 1 12.03 20.20 -19.33
CA MET A 1 12.12 19.52 -18.02
C MET A 1 10.73 19.06 -17.62
N VAL A 2 10.46 17.75 -17.68
CA VAL A 2 9.17 17.19 -17.27
C VAL A 2 9.09 17.23 -15.75
N ARG A 3 8.07 17.90 -15.19
CA ARG A 3 7.86 17.86 -13.73
C ARG A 3 7.23 16.53 -13.35
N MET A 4 7.80 15.88 -12.35
CA MET A 4 7.31 14.62 -11.81
C MET A 4 6.56 14.87 -10.50
N ARG A 5 5.57 14.03 -10.23
CA ARG A 5 4.85 13.96 -8.98
C ARG A 5 5.18 12.63 -8.30
N ASP A 6 5.70 12.71 -7.09
CA ASP A 6 5.93 11.55 -6.25
C ASP A 6 4.63 11.21 -5.50
N LEU A 7 4.22 9.95 -5.61
CA LEU A 7 3.02 9.42 -4.98
C LEU A 7 3.38 8.19 -4.15
N GLU A 8 2.74 8.08 -3.00
CA GLU A 8 2.99 7.01 -2.04
C GLU A 8 1.68 6.41 -1.55
N PHE A 9 1.66 5.09 -1.46
CA PHE A 9 0.49 4.38 -0.97
C PHE A 9 0.85 3.03 -0.37
N PHE A 10 -0.01 2.52 0.52
CA PHE A 10 0.23 1.27 1.24
C PHE A 10 -0.62 0.13 0.69
N MET A 11 -0.07 -1.07 0.73
CA MET A 11 -0.78 -2.31 0.49
C MET A 11 -0.64 -3.23 1.70
N ASP A 12 -1.75 -3.73 2.22
CA ASP A 12 -1.72 -4.67 3.34
C ASP A 12 -1.24 -6.04 2.84
N VAL A 13 -0.24 -6.59 3.53
CA VAL A 13 0.36 -7.89 3.23
C VAL A 13 0.64 -8.63 4.52
N SER A 14 0.64 -9.96 4.50
CA SER A 14 1.12 -10.71 5.67
C SER A 14 2.65 -10.79 5.66
N PRO A 15 3.32 -10.80 6.83
CA PRO A 15 4.76 -11.05 6.90
C PRO A 15 5.16 -12.37 6.23
N MET A 16 4.32 -13.40 6.34
CA MET A 16 4.56 -14.70 5.70
C MET A 16 4.54 -14.60 4.17
N TRP A 17 3.65 -13.78 3.62
CA TRP A 17 3.64 -13.49 2.19
C TRP A 17 4.93 -12.77 1.78
N TRP A 18 5.36 -11.76 2.54
CA TRP A 18 6.60 -11.02 2.26
C TRP A 18 7.83 -11.93 2.23
N LEU A 19 7.97 -12.85 3.19
CA LEU A 19 9.09 -13.80 3.24
C LEU A 19 9.21 -14.64 1.96
N LYS A 20 8.07 -14.99 1.34
CA LYS A 20 8.03 -15.71 0.05
C LYS A 20 8.26 -14.79 -1.14
N ALA A 21 7.66 -13.60 -1.11
CA ALA A 21 7.66 -12.67 -2.25
C ALA A 21 8.98 -11.92 -2.43
N ARG A 22 9.72 -11.65 -1.34
CA ARG A 22 10.95 -10.83 -1.37
C ARG A 22 12.07 -11.45 -2.22
N GLU A 23 12.07 -12.76 -2.38
CA GLU A 23 13.09 -13.51 -3.14
C GLU A 23 12.77 -13.53 -4.64
N ASP A 24 11.49 -13.36 -5.03
CA ASP A 24 11.05 -13.31 -6.42
C ASP A 24 10.45 -11.92 -6.75
N LYS A 25 11.33 -11.04 -7.26
CA LYS A 25 10.95 -9.68 -7.69
C LYS A 25 9.88 -9.68 -8.78
N LYS A 26 9.86 -10.67 -9.67
CA LYS A 26 8.89 -10.74 -10.78
C LYS A 26 7.50 -11.08 -10.22
N PHE A 27 7.44 -12.05 -9.32
CA PHE A 27 6.22 -12.40 -8.58
C PHE A 27 5.70 -11.20 -7.79
N LEU A 28 6.55 -10.54 -7.00
CA LEU A 28 6.16 -9.38 -6.20
C LEU A 28 5.58 -8.26 -7.07
N LYS A 29 6.28 -7.87 -8.14
CA LYS A 29 5.81 -6.77 -9.01
C LYS A 29 4.48 -7.11 -9.69
N LYS A 30 4.33 -8.36 -10.17
CA LYS A 30 3.08 -8.85 -10.74
C LYS A 30 1.95 -8.82 -9.72
N TYR A 31 2.21 -9.24 -8.48
CA TYR A 31 1.23 -9.21 -7.40
C TYR A 31 0.73 -7.79 -7.12
N VAL A 32 1.65 -6.83 -6.97
CA VAL A 32 1.29 -5.41 -6.73
C VAL A 32 0.41 -4.87 -7.85
N PHE A 33 0.80 -5.10 -9.11
CA PHE A 33 0.01 -4.66 -10.26
C PHE A 33 -1.40 -5.25 -10.25
N VAL A 34 -1.51 -6.58 -10.13
CA VAL A 34 -2.81 -7.28 -10.17
C VAL A 34 -3.70 -6.84 -9.01
N LYS A 35 -3.14 -6.67 -7.81
CA LYS A 35 -3.89 -6.24 -6.63
C LYS A 35 -4.39 -4.81 -6.76
N PHE A 36 -3.56 -3.90 -7.26
CA PHE A 36 -3.98 -2.52 -7.50
C PHE A 36 -5.07 -2.43 -8.58
N GLU A 37 -4.99 -3.26 -9.62
CA GLU A 37 -5.97 -3.33 -10.70
C GLU A 37 -7.32 -3.91 -10.24
N GLN A 38 -7.29 -5.05 -9.55
CA GLN A 38 -8.48 -5.84 -9.19
C GLN A 38 -9.17 -5.38 -7.92
N ASP A 39 -8.41 -5.13 -6.85
CA ASP A 39 -9.00 -4.86 -5.52
C ASP A 39 -9.33 -3.37 -5.33
N TYR A 40 -8.97 -2.52 -6.31
CA TYR A 40 -9.12 -1.06 -6.24
C TYR A 40 -8.61 -0.51 -4.88
N TYR A 41 -7.49 -1.06 -4.42
CA TYR A 41 -6.90 -0.73 -3.15
C TYR A 41 -5.44 -0.31 -3.35
N PRO A 42 -5.01 0.83 -2.79
CA PRO A 42 -5.79 1.78 -1.96
C PRO A 42 -6.54 2.84 -2.78
N ARG A 43 -7.71 3.27 -2.27
CA ARG A 43 -8.55 4.33 -2.86
C ARG A 43 -7.97 5.73 -2.68
N ILE A 44 -7.21 5.92 -1.60
CA ILE A 44 -6.61 7.21 -1.24
C ILE A 44 -5.09 7.06 -1.34
N ILE A 45 -4.47 7.95 -2.12
CA ILE A 45 -3.02 8.00 -2.33
C ILE A 45 -2.45 9.26 -1.71
N SER A 46 -1.29 9.15 -1.08
CA SER A 46 -0.59 10.29 -0.50
C SER A 46 0.31 10.97 -1.54
N HIS A 47 0.30 12.30 -1.55
CA HIS A 47 1.21 13.14 -2.31
C HIS A 47 1.84 14.17 -1.36
N GLY A 48 2.99 13.83 -0.78
CA GLY A 48 3.57 14.64 0.29
C GLY A 48 2.61 14.78 1.46
N ARG A 49 2.12 16.00 1.72
CA ARG A 49 1.14 16.29 2.80
C ARG A 49 -0.31 16.22 2.35
N THR A 50 -0.58 16.02 1.06
CA THR A 50 -1.95 15.97 0.52
C THR A 50 -2.38 14.53 0.25
N LYS A 51 -3.68 14.31 0.17
CA LYS A 51 -4.29 13.03 -0.17
C LYS A 51 -5.10 13.21 -1.45
N ILE A 52 -5.06 12.20 -2.32
CA ILE A 52 -5.75 12.16 -3.60
C ILE A 52 -6.73 11.00 -3.54
N ASP A 53 -8.01 11.27 -3.75
CA ASP A 53 -9.04 10.26 -3.89
C ASP A 53 -9.09 9.77 -5.35
N LEU A 54 -8.87 8.46 -5.55
CA LEU A 54 -8.88 7.84 -6.86
C LEU A 54 -10.27 7.65 -7.46
N ASP A 55 -11.33 7.57 -6.63
CA ASP A 55 -12.71 7.39 -7.07
C ASP A 55 -13.30 8.69 -7.64
N GLU A 56 -13.07 9.82 -6.95
CA GLU A 56 -13.71 11.08 -7.32
C GLU A 56 -12.94 11.84 -8.42
N SER A 57 -11.63 12.02 -8.24
CA SER A 57 -10.83 12.96 -9.06
C SER A 57 -9.59 12.32 -9.68
N GLY A 58 -9.34 11.05 -9.38
CA GLY A 58 -8.07 10.39 -9.70
C GLY A 58 -8.08 9.40 -10.86
N LYS A 59 -9.12 9.31 -11.71
CA LYS A 59 -9.14 8.33 -12.83
C LYS A 59 -7.89 8.39 -13.73
N VAL A 60 -7.45 9.60 -14.08
CA VAL A 60 -6.22 9.80 -14.88
C VAL A 60 -4.99 9.35 -14.11
N ILE A 61 -4.89 9.74 -12.83
CA ILE A 61 -3.78 9.37 -11.94
C ILE A 61 -3.74 7.85 -11.77
N LYS A 62 -4.89 7.20 -11.58
CA LYS A 62 -5.05 5.76 -11.50
C LYS A 62 -4.50 5.07 -12.75
N SER A 63 -4.87 5.55 -13.94
CA SER A 63 -4.35 5.01 -15.20
C SER A 63 -2.83 5.13 -15.29
N GLN A 64 -2.28 6.30 -14.91
CA GLN A 64 -0.83 6.50 -14.92
C GLN A 64 -0.10 5.60 -13.93
N ILE A 65 -0.69 5.36 -12.76
CA ILE A 65 -0.15 4.42 -11.78
C ILE A 65 -0.19 2.99 -12.34
N LEU A 66 -1.31 2.58 -12.93
CA LEU A 66 -1.43 1.25 -13.55
C LEU A 66 -0.36 1.02 -14.62
N ASP A 67 -0.10 2.00 -15.48
CA ASP A 67 0.95 1.91 -16.50
C ASP A 67 2.34 1.73 -15.87
N ILE A 68 2.64 2.46 -14.79
CA ILE A 68 3.90 2.34 -14.06
C ILE A 68 4.02 0.96 -13.40
N LEU A 69 2.98 0.50 -12.72
CA LEU A 69 2.96 -0.79 -12.02
C LEU A 69 3.09 -1.96 -13.01
N LYS A 70 2.41 -1.88 -14.16
CA LYS A 70 2.49 -2.87 -15.23
C LYS A 70 3.90 -3.04 -15.77
N ASN A 71 4.62 -1.93 -15.92
CA ASN A 71 6.01 -1.91 -16.35
C ASN A 71 7.00 -2.27 -15.21
N GLY A 72 6.52 -2.36 -13.97
CA GLY A 72 7.35 -2.63 -12.82
C GLY A 72 8.27 -1.46 -12.42
N ASN A 73 7.96 -0.24 -12.86
CA ASN A 73 8.81 0.95 -12.68
C ASN A 73 8.48 1.70 -11.38
N PHE A 74 8.49 0.98 -10.26
CA PHE A 74 8.17 1.52 -8.95
C PHE A 74 9.10 0.96 -7.88
N ASP A 75 9.23 1.73 -6.80
CA ASP A 75 9.96 1.31 -5.61
C ASP A 75 8.99 0.80 -4.56
N TYR A 76 9.47 -0.06 -3.68
CA TYR A 76 8.68 -0.59 -2.58
C TYR A 76 9.52 -0.81 -1.32
N GLU A 77 8.87 -0.72 -0.17
CA GLU A 77 9.48 -0.88 1.14
C GLU A 77 8.54 -1.69 2.04
N PHE A 78 9.06 -2.77 2.62
CA PHE A 78 8.28 -3.58 3.56
C PHE A 78 8.34 -2.98 4.95
N LEU A 79 7.17 -2.70 5.51
CA LEU A 79 6.98 -2.13 6.84
C LEU A 79 6.28 -3.18 7.71
N PRO A 80 7.02 -3.91 8.56
CA PRO A 80 6.38 -4.70 9.60
C PRO A 80 5.70 -3.73 10.57
N GLU A 81 4.39 -3.80 10.77
CA GLU A 81 3.80 -3.04 11.89
C GLU A 81 4.15 -3.78 13.17
N ASP A 82 4.85 -3.09 14.07
CA ASP A 82 4.86 -3.47 15.48
C ASP A 82 3.47 -3.15 16.05
N GLU A 83 2.56 -4.13 16.00
CA GLU A 83 1.46 -4.14 16.96
C GLU A 83 2.11 -4.33 18.34
N ASN A 84 2.31 -3.23 19.06
CA ASN A 84 2.37 -3.26 20.52
C ASN A 84 1.10 -3.99 20.97
N GLN A 85 1.23 -5.30 21.21
CA GLN A 85 0.12 -6.15 21.62
C GLN A 85 -0.44 -5.57 22.92
N LYS A 86 -1.62 -4.96 22.87
CA LYS A 86 -2.40 -4.82 24.11
C LYS A 86 -2.71 -6.23 24.57
N GLU A 87 -2.16 -6.58 25.73
CA GLU A 87 -2.44 -7.84 26.42
C GLU A 87 -3.95 -8.07 26.44
N SER A 88 -4.42 -9.13 25.78
CA SER A 88 -5.82 -9.54 25.90
C SER A 88 -5.96 -10.38 27.15
N TYR A 89 -6.90 -10.04 28.03
CA TYR A 89 -7.24 -10.85 29.20
C TYR A 89 -8.69 -11.34 29.11
N GLU A 90 -8.94 -12.51 29.69
CA GLU A 90 -10.27 -13.08 29.89
C GLU A 90 -10.50 -13.23 31.39
N ILE A 91 -11.66 -12.80 31.87
CA ILE A 91 -12.03 -12.95 33.29
C ILE A 91 -13.05 -14.07 33.38
N SER A 92 -12.70 -15.15 34.08
CA SER A 92 -13.63 -16.23 34.41
C SER A 92 -13.39 -16.69 35.86
N ASN A 93 -14.48 -16.93 36.60
CA ASN A 93 -14.45 -17.36 38.01
C ASN A 93 -13.53 -16.51 38.92
N GLY A 94 -13.53 -15.18 38.74
CA GLY A 94 -12.73 -14.26 39.54
C GLY A 94 -11.21 -14.32 39.28
N ARG A 95 -10.76 -15.07 38.27
CA ARG A 95 -9.37 -15.14 37.85
C ARG A 95 -9.16 -14.43 36.52
N ILE A 96 -8.08 -13.65 36.45
CA ILE A 96 -7.65 -12.97 35.23
C ILE A 96 -6.73 -13.92 34.46
N HIS A 97 -7.18 -14.36 33.29
CA HIS A 97 -6.40 -15.16 32.37
C HIS A 97 -5.81 -14.25 31.29
N PHE A 98 -4.53 -13.91 31.42
CA PHE A 98 -3.81 -13.23 30.34
C PHE A 98 -3.65 -14.20 29.16
N LYS A 99 -4.16 -13.79 27.99
CA LYS A 99 -3.97 -14.47 26.71
C LYS A 99 -2.92 -13.69 25.91
N PRO A 100 -1.62 -13.93 26.10
CA PRO A 100 -0.63 -13.45 25.16
C PRO A 100 -0.83 -14.25 23.86
N ARG A 101 -0.90 -13.55 22.72
CA ARG A 101 -0.93 -14.10 21.34
C ARG A 101 -2.32 -14.34 20.75
N ARG A 102 -2.93 -13.26 20.27
CA ARG A 102 -3.24 -13.19 18.83
C ARG A 102 -2.29 -12.19 18.20
N ARG A 103 -1.18 -12.68 17.64
CA ARG A 103 -0.27 -11.87 16.81
C ARG A 103 -0.96 -11.66 15.47
N LYS A 104 -1.77 -10.61 15.31
CA LYS A 104 -2.00 -10.07 13.97
C LYS A 104 -0.84 -9.14 13.70
N ILE A 105 0.27 -9.69 13.21
CA ILE A 105 1.32 -8.85 12.67
C ILE A 105 0.74 -8.31 11.36
N ASN A 106 0.09 -7.16 11.43
CA ASN A 106 -0.23 -6.41 10.23
C ASN A 106 1.11 -6.00 9.64
N ALA A 107 1.28 -6.19 8.33
CA ALA A 107 2.43 -5.65 7.65
C ALA A 107 1.93 -4.94 6.40
N ARG A 108 2.69 -3.94 6.00
CA ARG A 108 2.35 -3.14 4.84
C ARG A 108 3.52 -3.07 3.89
N LEU A 109 3.20 -3.00 2.61
CA LEU A 109 4.13 -2.67 1.57
C LEU A 109 3.87 -1.21 1.19
N LEU A 110 4.82 -0.33 1.48
CA LEU A 110 4.82 1.03 0.98
C LEU A 110 5.26 0.99 -0.48
N ILE A 111 4.41 1.46 -1.38
CA ILE A 111 4.68 1.60 -2.81
C ILE A 111 4.93 3.07 -3.12
N LYS A 112 6.03 3.34 -3.83
CA LYS A 112 6.43 4.69 -4.25
C LYS A 112 6.45 4.75 -5.77
N VAL A 113 5.68 5.66 -6.36
CA VAL A 113 5.56 5.83 -7.82
C VAL A 113 5.79 7.28 -8.22
N LYS A 114 6.40 7.47 -9.39
CA LYS A 114 6.67 8.81 -9.96
C LYS A 114 5.90 8.98 -11.26
N ILE A 115 4.87 9.83 -11.26
CA ILE A 115 4.07 10.10 -12.46
C ILE A 115 4.43 11.47 -13.07
N PRO A 116 4.36 11.64 -14.40
CA PRO A 116 4.55 12.95 -15.03
C PRO A 116 3.34 13.86 -14.75
N ILE A 117 3.60 15.10 -14.35
CA ILE A 117 2.59 16.14 -14.21
C ILE A 117 2.25 16.64 -15.62
N LYS A 118 1.13 16.19 -16.17
CA LYS A 118 0.56 16.83 -17.36
C LYS A 118 0.04 18.21 -16.96
N LYS A 119 0.66 19.28 -17.46
CA LYS A 119 0.01 20.59 -17.51
C LYS A 119 -1.17 20.42 -18.46
N TYR A 120 -2.38 20.34 -17.92
CA TYR A 120 -3.55 20.58 -18.76
C TYR A 120 -3.49 22.06 -19.15
N SER A 121 -3.21 22.31 -20.43
CA SER A 121 -3.61 23.56 -21.07
C SER A 121 -5.10 23.70 -20.85
N ASN A 122 -5.49 24.74 -20.12
CA ASN A 122 -6.86 25.24 -20.12
C ASN A 122 -7.32 25.36 -21.57
N LEU A 123 -8.23 24.49 -22.00
CA LEU A 123 -9.09 24.75 -23.14
C LEU A 123 -10.41 25.24 -22.54
N LEU A 124 -10.44 26.54 -22.27
CA LEU A 124 -11.65 27.36 -22.31
C LEU A 124 -11.58 28.16 -23.61
#